data_AF-A0A9P6JHJ7-F1
#
_entry.id   AF-A0A9P6JHJ7-F1
#
_cell.length_a   1.000
_cell.length_b   1.000
_cell.length_c   1.000
_cell.angle_alpha   90.00
_cell.angle_beta   90.00
_cell.angle_gamma   90.00
#
_symmetry.space_group_name_H-M   'P 1'
#
loop_
_entity.id
_entity.type
_entity.pdbx_description
1 polymer ?
#
loop_
_entity_poly.entity_id
_entity_poly.type
_entity_poly.pdbx_seq_one_letter_code
_entity_poly.pdbx_strand_id
1 'polypeptide(L)'
;MTAIKVAESLGRMFYVVSPKATVFGTEQEVPPYVADATPWFIFFIAAELLYYIFKDKGNGLKSHDSKWHQGKYRMNDMIGSLGSGSIQQMSRFFLGSIQMVTYNYIWANYRIESIAFDTFKLSTWIGCFLVTDFAYYWFHRAAHEVNIFWAGHSVHHSSEYYNATTALRQSLMQTYASFFFNLPLALVFSPSQFAVHTQLNLLYQFWIHTEIVPRLGWLEYIINTPSAHRLHHGRNPYCIDKNYAGTLIIWDRMFGTYADERVYPDIVGRKEDEEPVAYGLTHPINTFDPVAIQFGHFKHIWNMLWITPGIANKFKVVFYGPGWHPGVPRLGLLSEIPDVDLKHPPKKYDPILASKFNYYIAFHFAIVMIVGSAVLAEGYKILPLWQTQAICVAFLLSLTALSKIMDAKSYGLKVELTRTLGVFFLAEFVARSGYYEQTYWERRSTLLVADTFFVSSVFLGWNIYKLGSSWTGIEPVARAHGEERVKTI
;
A
#
# COMPACT_ATOMS: atom_id res chain seq x y z
N MET A 1 -14.54 11.87 23.03
CA MET A 1 -14.80 10.42 22.91
C MET A 1 -14.59 9.80 24.29
N THR A 2 -15.48 8.94 24.78
CA THR A 2 -15.28 8.30 26.11
C THR A 2 -14.12 7.32 26.05
N ALA A 3 -13.46 7.03 27.17
CA ALA A 3 -12.36 6.05 27.23
C ALA A 3 -12.78 4.67 26.69
N ILE A 4 -14.04 4.27 26.91
CA ILE A 4 -14.62 3.03 26.39
C ILE A 4 -14.62 3.03 24.85
N LYS A 5 -15.10 4.10 24.21
CA LYS A 5 -15.14 4.19 22.74
C LYS A 5 -13.75 4.18 22.12
N VAL A 6 -12.76 4.75 22.80
CA VAL A 6 -11.35 4.69 22.37
C VAL A 6 -10.83 3.26 22.45
N ALA A 7 -11.07 2.57 23.56
CA ALA A 7 -10.66 1.17 23.75
C ALA A 7 -11.35 0.22 22.75
N GLU A 8 -12.65 0.39 22.49
CA GLU A 8 -13.37 -0.39 21.48
C GLU A 8 -12.82 -0.17 20.07
N SER A 9 -12.51 1.08 19.72
CA SER A 9 -11.91 1.42 18.42
C SER A 9 -10.52 0.79 18.26
N LEU A 10 -9.67 0.86 19.30
CA LEU A 10 -8.37 0.20 19.30
C LEU A 10 -8.51 -1.33 19.24
N GLY A 11 -9.45 -1.91 19.98
CA GLY A 11 -9.68 -3.35 20.01
C GLY A 11 -9.99 -3.94 18.63
N ARG A 12 -10.70 -3.21 17.77
CA ARG A 12 -10.96 -3.60 16.37
C ARG A 12 -9.69 -3.82 15.55
N MET A 13 -8.60 -3.11 15.86
CA MET A 13 -7.28 -3.30 15.22
C MET A 13 -6.68 -4.69 15.50
N PHE A 14 -7.18 -5.38 16.52
CA PHE A 14 -6.65 -6.67 16.98
C PHE A 14 -7.73 -7.75 17.03
N TYR A 15 -8.87 -7.55 16.37
CA TYR A 15 -10.05 -8.43 16.47
C TYR A 15 -10.61 -8.60 17.91
N VAL A 16 -10.20 -7.73 18.84
CA VAL A 16 -10.69 -7.70 20.23
C VAL A 16 -11.98 -6.88 20.28
N VAL A 17 -13.09 -7.51 19.93
CA VAL A 17 -14.41 -6.88 19.82
C VAL A 17 -15.49 -7.74 20.47
N SER A 18 -16.60 -7.12 20.87
CA SER A 18 -17.79 -7.85 21.29
C SER A 18 -18.57 -8.33 20.06
N PRO A 19 -18.83 -9.64 19.91
CA PRO A 19 -19.69 -10.14 18.83
C PRO A 19 -21.06 -9.45 18.83
N LYS A 20 -21.67 -9.24 20.00
CA LYS A 20 -22.97 -8.55 20.11
C LYS A 20 -22.95 -7.12 19.57
N ALA A 21 -21.81 -6.44 19.62
CA ALA A 21 -21.66 -5.06 19.13
C ALA A 21 -21.21 -5.00 17.65
N THR A 22 -20.99 -6.16 17.03
CA THR A 22 -20.45 -6.29 15.66
C THR A 22 -21.30 -7.26 14.82
N VAL A 23 -22.57 -7.43 15.18
CA VAL A 23 -23.57 -8.11 14.35
C VAL A 23 -24.68 -7.13 14.00
N PHE A 24 -25.05 -7.11 12.72
CA PHE A 24 -26.03 -6.20 12.16
C PHE A 24 -27.03 -6.93 11.27
N GLY A 25 -28.24 -6.38 11.14
CA GLY A 25 -29.29 -6.96 10.31
C GLY A 25 -28.97 -6.82 8.83
N THR A 26 -28.43 -5.67 8.42
CA THR A 26 -28.06 -5.39 7.02
C THR A 26 -26.66 -4.82 6.90
N GLU A 27 -26.07 -4.83 5.70
CA GLU A 27 -24.72 -4.29 5.48
C GLU A 27 -24.65 -2.77 5.62
N GLN A 28 -25.76 -2.05 5.41
CA GLN A 28 -25.80 -0.58 5.53
C GLN A 28 -25.68 -0.12 7.00
N GLU A 29 -26.03 -0.99 7.94
CA GLU A 29 -25.88 -0.74 9.38
C GLU A 29 -24.44 -0.93 9.85
N VAL A 30 -23.59 -1.60 9.07
CA VAL A 30 -22.19 -1.88 9.42
C VAL A 30 -21.39 -0.58 9.37
N PRO A 31 -20.80 -0.13 10.49
CA PRO A 31 -19.99 1.08 10.50
C PRO A 31 -18.72 0.93 9.65
N PRO A 32 -18.18 2.02 9.09
CA PRO A 32 -16.96 2.00 8.28
C PRO A 32 -15.72 1.92 9.17
N TYR A 33 -15.50 0.78 9.83
CA TYR A 33 -14.42 0.57 10.80
C TYR A 33 -13.03 0.94 10.29
N VAL A 34 -12.76 0.73 9.01
CA VAL A 34 -11.47 1.10 8.39
C VAL A 34 -11.27 2.61 8.36
N ALA A 35 -12.31 3.36 8.01
CA ALA A 35 -12.25 4.82 8.03
C ALA A 35 -12.12 5.35 9.46
N ASP A 36 -12.88 4.77 10.41
CA ASP A 36 -12.83 5.10 11.83
C ASP A 36 -11.45 4.84 12.47
N ALA A 37 -10.66 3.91 11.91
CA ALA A 37 -9.33 3.56 12.39
C ALA A 37 -8.21 4.49 11.88
N THR A 38 -8.50 5.44 10.99
CA THR A 38 -7.50 6.38 10.44
C THR A 38 -6.66 7.09 11.52
N PRO A 39 -7.24 7.57 12.65
CA PRO A 39 -6.45 8.15 13.73
C PRO A 39 -5.44 7.18 14.35
N TRP A 40 -5.76 5.88 14.41
CA TRP A 40 -4.84 4.86 14.90
C TRP A 40 -3.70 4.59 13.92
N PHE A 41 -3.98 4.56 12.62
CA PHE A 41 -2.91 4.44 11.62
C PHE A 41 -1.90 5.58 11.76
N ILE A 42 -2.39 6.83 11.88
CA ILE A 42 -1.55 8.01 12.09
C ILE A 42 -0.78 7.89 13.41
N PHE A 43 -1.44 7.48 14.49
CA PHE A 43 -0.81 7.29 15.79
C PHE A 43 0.32 6.26 15.75
N PHE A 44 0.10 5.07 15.18
CA PHE A 44 1.12 4.02 15.09
C PHE A 44 2.29 4.44 14.20
N ILE A 45 2.03 5.09 13.06
CA ILE A 45 3.09 5.63 12.19
C ILE A 45 3.91 6.69 12.95
N ALA A 46 3.25 7.60 13.66
CA ALA A 46 3.93 8.62 14.45
C ALA A 46 4.71 8.02 15.62
N ALA A 47 4.15 7.04 16.33
CA ALA A 47 4.81 6.35 17.44
C ALA A 47 6.05 5.59 16.97
N GLU A 48 5.96 4.87 15.85
CA GLU A 48 7.10 4.17 15.24
C GLU A 48 8.17 5.18 14.77
N LEU A 49 7.77 6.29 14.13
CA LEU A 49 8.70 7.35 13.74
C LEU A 49 9.40 7.97 14.95
N LEU A 50 8.66 8.30 16.02
CA LEU A 50 9.22 8.84 17.26
C LEU A 50 10.17 7.84 17.93
N TYR A 51 9.82 6.55 17.94
CA TYR A 51 10.73 5.50 18.41
C TYR A 51 12.05 5.56 17.66
N TYR A 52 12.06 5.58 16.32
CA TYR A 52 13.31 5.66 15.55
C TYR A 52 14.03 7.01 15.69
N ILE A 53 13.31 8.12 15.91
CA ILE A 53 13.93 9.42 16.21
C ILE A 53 14.73 9.34 17.51
N PHE A 54 14.16 8.77 18.58
CA PHE A 54 14.81 8.75 19.89
C PHE A 54 15.72 7.53 20.12
N LYS A 55 15.59 6.48 19.30
CA LYS A 55 16.47 5.31 19.32
C LYS A 55 17.92 5.73 19.09
N ASP A 56 18.85 4.97 19.70
CA ASP A 56 20.30 5.15 19.55
C ASP A 56 20.76 6.60 19.81
N LYS A 57 20.23 7.20 20.89
CA LYS A 57 20.53 8.58 21.34
C LYS A 57 20.22 9.65 20.29
N GLY A 58 19.14 9.49 19.53
CA GLY A 58 18.78 10.45 18.49
C GLY A 58 19.24 10.06 17.08
N ASN A 59 19.98 8.95 16.96
CA ASN A 59 20.54 8.51 15.69
C ASN A 59 19.73 7.41 15.01
N GLY A 60 18.65 6.87 15.55
CA GLY A 60 17.95 5.72 14.93
C GLY A 60 17.46 5.94 13.49
N LEU A 61 17.14 7.17 13.08
CA LEU A 61 16.87 7.52 11.68
C LEU A 61 18.12 7.65 10.80
N LYS A 62 19.28 7.88 11.42
CA LYS A 62 20.60 8.05 10.80
C LYS A 62 21.53 6.87 11.08
N SER A 63 21.09 5.83 11.81
CA SER A 63 22.02 4.94 12.50
C SER A 63 22.73 4.10 11.44
N HIS A 64 24.04 4.31 11.35
CA HIS A 64 24.94 3.53 10.51
C HIS A 64 25.53 2.33 11.28
N ASP A 65 25.04 2.09 12.51
CA ASP A 65 25.64 1.17 13.49
C ASP A 65 25.64 -0.30 13.03
N SER A 66 24.85 -0.65 12.02
CA SER A 66 25.16 -1.77 11.14
C SER A 66 24.79 -1.43 9.70
N LYS A 67 25.45 -2.08 8.74
CA LYS A 67 25.14 -1.90 7.31
C LYS A 67 23.63 -2.05 7.04
N TRP A 68 22.95 -2.97 7.73
CA TRP A 68 21.53 -3.27 7.59
C TRP A 68 20.55 -2.33 8.33
N HIS A 69 21.04 -1.41 9.17
CA HIS A 69 20.20 -0.48 9.96
C HIS A 69 20.01 0.90 9.30
N GLN A 70 20.39 1.04 8.03
CA GLN A 70 20.21 2.29 7.29
C GLN A 70 18.73 2.70 7.25
N GLY A 71 18.47 3.94 7.70
CA GLY A 71 17.19 4.67 7.71
C GLY A 71 15.92 3.86 7.49
N LYS A 72 15.20 3.53 8.57
CA LYS A 72 13.95 2.76 8.49
C LYS A 72 12.77 3.51 7.86
N TYR A 73 12.86 4.84 7.83
CA TYR A 73 11.92 5.72 7.14
C TYR A 73 12.62 6.53 6.06
N ARG A 74 11.98 6.59 4.89
CA ARG A 74 12.33 7.53 3.83
C ARG A 74 11.11 8.27 3.37
N MET A 75 11.21 9.60 3.28
CA MET A 75 10.08 10.46 2.92
C MET A 75 9.46 10.06 1.57
N ASN A 76 10.29 9.78 0.56
CA ASN A 76 9.80 9.42 -0.76
C ASN A 76 9.00 8.11 -0.75
N ASP A 77 9.49 7.13 0.01
CA ASP A 77 8.79 5.85 0.15
C ASP A 77 7.49 5.98 0.95
N MET A 78 7.51 6.74 2.05
CA MET A 78 6.30 7.05 2.83
C MET A 78 5.23 7.73 1.97
N ILE A 79 5.62 8.70 1.15
CA ILE A 79 4.72 9.37 0.20
C ILE A 79 4.14 8.37 -0.81
N GLY A 80 4.98 7.48 -1.35
CA GLY A 80 4.55 6.42 -2.26
C GLY A 80 3.54 5.46 -1.61
N SER A 81 3.78 5.07 -0.35
CA SER A 81 2.91 4.19 0.41
C SER A 81 1.56 4.83 0.74
N LEU A 82 1.56 6.03 1.33
CA LEU A 82 0.33 6.77 1.65
C LEU A 82 -0.46 7.16 0.39
N GLY A 83 0.24 7.53 -0.68
CA GLY A 83 -0.34 7.84 -1.98
C GLY A 83 -1.03 6.62 -2.59
N SER A 84 -0.38 5.44 -2.55
CA SER A 84 -0.96 4.19 -3.06
C SER A 84 -2.22 3.78 -2.32
N GLY A 85 -2.24 3.88 -0.99
CA GLY A 85 -3.44 3.63 -0.17
C GLY A 85 -4.60 4.57 -0.54
N SER A 86 -4.30 5.86 -0.75
CA SER A 86 -5.32 6.83 -1.21
C SER A 86 -5.86 6.49 -2.60
N ILE A 87 -4.99 6.10 -3.54
CA ILE A 87 -5.39 5.68 -4.89
C ILE A 87 -6.30 4.44 -4.81
N GLN A 88 -5.97 3.46 -3.96
CA GLN A 88 -6.83 2.30 -3.75
C GLN A 88 -8.23 2.71 -3.29
N GLN A 89 -8.35 3.59 -2.30
CA GLN A 89 -9.64 4.07 -1.80
C GLN A 89 -10.44 4.82 -2.86
N MET A 90 -9.77 5.59 -3.73
CA MET A 90 -10.41 6.31 -4.83
C MET A 90 -10.94 5.39 -5.95
N SER A 91 -10.39 4.18 -6.10
CA SER A 91 -10.80 3.23 -7.16
C SER A 91 -12.30 2.91 -7.13
N ARG A 92 -12.92 2.92 -5.94
CA ARG A 92 -14.35 2.64 -5.75
C ARG A 92 -15.27 3.61 -6.50
N PHE A 93 -14.81 4.81 -6.82
CA PHE A 93 -15.58 5.79 -7.60
C PHE A 93 -15.60 5.49 -9.10
N PHE A 94 -14.72 4.61 -9.57
CA PHE A 94 -14.66 4.19 -10.98
C PHE A 94 -15.29 2.82 -11.18
N LEU A 95 -15.03 1.90 -10.27
CA LEU A 95 -15.40 0.48 -10.42
C LEU A 95 -16.56 0.06 -9.50
N GLY A 96 -17.02 0.96 -8.62
CA GLY A 96 -18.03 0.66 -7.61
C GLY A 96 -17.54 -0.37 -6.58
N SER A 97 -18.46 -0.82 -5.71
CA SER A 97 -18.23 -2.00 -4.86
C SER A 97 -18.80 -3.24 -5.55
N ILE A 98 -18.20 -3.65 -6.68
CA ILE A 98 -18.62 -4.86 -7.40
C ILE A 98 -18.65 -6.10 -6.48
N GLN A 99 -17.77 -6.12 -5.47
CA GLN A 99 -17.77 -7.12 -4.43
C GLN A 99 -19.08 -7.19 -3.68
N MET A 100 -19.50 -6.11 -3.02
CA MET A 100 -20.72 -6.14 -2.21
C MET A 100 -21.98 -6.29 -3.07
N VAL A 101 -22.01 -5.69 -4.26
CA VAL A 101 -23.16 -5.84 -5.18
C VAL A 101 -23.33 -7.30 -5.59
N THR A 102 -22.26 -7.98 -6.00
CA THR A 102 -22.33 -9.39 -6.40
C THR A 102 -22.58 -10.30 -5.20
N TYR A 103 -21.96 -10.02 -4.05
CA TYR A 103 -22.17 -10.77 -2.83
C TYR A 103 -23.65 -10.74 -2.41
N ASN A 104 -24.27 -9.55 -2.41
CA ASN A 104 -25.70 -9.39 -2.14
C ASN A 104 -26.58 -10.15 -3.14
N TYR A 105 -26.23 -10.11 -4.43
CA TYR A 105 -26.96 -10.85 -5.45
C TYR A 105 -26.90 -12.37 -5.20
N ILE A 106 -25.73 -12.92 -4.88
CA ILE A 106 -25.58 -14.34 -4.56
C ILE A 106 -26.35 -14.69 -3.28
N TRP A 107 -26.22 -13.90 -2.22
CA TRP A 107 -26.93 -14.14 -0.96
C TRP A 107 -28.46 -14.11 -1.13
N ALA A 108 -28.97 -13.19 -1.95
CA ALA A 108 -30.41 -13.05 -2.17
C ALA A 108 -31.01 -14.20 -3.00
N ASN A 109 -30.25 -14.74 -3.96
CA ASN A 109 -30.78 -15.67 -4.97
C ASN A 109 -30.28 -17.13 -4.83
N TYR A 110 -29.11 -17.35 -4.21
CA TYR A 110 -28.41 -18.63 -4.24
C TYR A 110 -27.89 -19.09 -2.86
N ARG A 111 -28.22 -18.39 -1.76
CA ARG A 111 -27.85 -18.88 -0.42
C ARG A 111 -28.44 -20.26 -0.17
N ILE A 112 -27.68 -21.11 0.52
CA ILE A 112 -28.09 -22.46 0.82
C ILE A 112 -28.89 -22.43 2.12
N GLU A 113 -30.21 -22.25 2.02
CA GLU A 113 -31.11 -22.04 3.17
C GLU A 113 -30.98 -23.11 4.26
N SER A 114 -30.72 -24.37 3.88
CA SER A 114 -30.58 -25.47 4.84
C SER A 114 -29.35 -25.38 5.74
N ILE A 115 -28.33 -24.62 5.34
CA ILE A 115 -27.08 -24.42 6.11
C ILE A 115 -26.79 -22.94 6.40
N ALA A 116 -27.61 -22.03 5.87
CA ALA A 116 -27.49 -20.60 6.12
C ALA A 116 -27.58 -20.37 7.64
N PHE A 117 -26.52 -19.80 8.18
CA PHE A 117 -26.42 -19.63 9.61
C PHE A 117 -27.22 -18.41 10.07
N ASP A 118 -27.82 -18.50 11.25
CA ASP A 118 -28.48 -17.34 11.88
C ASP A 118 -27.44 -16.27 12.19
N THR A 119 -27.60 -15.11 11.55
CA THR A 119 -26.72 -13.93 11.65
C THR A 119 -26.39 -13.56 13.09
N PHE A 120 -27.30 -13.73 14.05
CA PHE A 120 -27.11 -13.26 15.43
C PHE A 120 -26.47 -14.29 16.37
N LYS A 121 -26.21 -15.52 15.90
CA LYS A 121 -25.56 -16.55 16.73
C LYS A 121 -24.05 -16.33 16.80
N LEU A 122 -23.49 -16.54 17.99
CA LEU A 122 -22.04 -16.49 18.23
C LEU A 122 -21.27 -17.48 17.34
N SER A 123 -21.82 -18.69 17.12
CA SER A 123 -21.22 -19.69 16.25
C SER A 123 -21.08 -19.19 14.79
N THR A 124 -22.07 -18.44 14.31
CA THR A 124 -22.07 -17.84 12.98
C THR A 124 -20.99 -16.78 12.86
N TRP A 125 -20.87 -15.92 13.87
CA TRP A 125 -19.84 -14.90 13.94
C TRP A 125 -18.43 -15.52 13.93
N ILE A 126 -18.18 -16.52 14.78
CA ILE A 126 -16.89 -17.24 14.81
C ILE A 126 -16.64 -17.96 13.48
N GLY A 127 -17.65 -18.61 12.91
CA GLY A 127 -17.55 -19.27 11.61
C GLY A 127 -17.22 -18.29 10.49
N CYS A 128 -17.85 -17.11 10.47
CA CYS A 128 -17.59 -16.08 9.47
C CYS A 128 -16.17 -15.52 9.60
N PHE A 129 -15.69 -15.30 10.82
CA PHE A 129 -14.28 -14.96 11.08
C PHE A 129 -13.32 -15.98 10.46
N LEU A 130 -13.47 -17.26 10.82
CA LEU A 130 -12.57 -18.32 10.37
C LEU A 130 -12.57 -18.49 8.85
N VAL A 131 -13.76 -18.47 8.23
CA VAL A 131 -13.89 -18.65 6.77
C VAL A 131 -13.43 -17.40 6.02
N THR A 132 -13.64 -16.19 6.57
CA THR A 132 -13.10 -14.95 5.96
C THR A 132 -11.57 -14.93 6.01
N ASP A 133 -10.96 -15.31 7.12
CA ASP A 133 -9.51 -15.39 7.25
C ASP A 133 -8.90 -16.49 6.36
N PHE A 134 -9.60 -17.62 6.24
CA PHE A 134 -9.24 -18.70 5.30
C PHE A 134 -9.34 -18.25 3.83
N ALA A 135 -10.41 -17.55 3.46
CA ALA A 135 -10.57 -16.99 2.12
C ALA A 135 -9.46 -15.97 1.80
N TYR A 136 -9.09 -15.14 2.78
CA TYR A 136 -7.95 -14.25 2.67
C TYR A 136 -6.65 -15.03 2.44
N TYR A 137 -6.36 -16.10 3.19
CA TYR A 137 -5.17 -16.93 2.99
C TYR A 137 -5.06 -17.43 1.54
N TRP A 138 -6.15 -17.96 0.97
CA TRP A 138 -6.15 -18.45 -0.41
C TRP A 138 -6.01 -17.35 -1.44
N PHE A 139 -6.67 -16.21 -1.24
CA PHE A 139 -6.46 -15.04 -2.06
C PHE A 139 -4.99 -14.62 -2.03
N HIS A 140 -4.41 -14.49 -0.83
CA HIS A 140 -3.07 -13.98 -0.65
C HIS A 140 -2.03 -14.93 -1.24
N ARG A 141 -2.18 -16.23 -1.02
CA ARG A 141 -1.39 -17.25 -1.70
C ARG A 141 -1.48 -17.16 -3.22
N ALA A 142 -2.68 -17.03 -3.77
CA ALA A 142 -2.86 -16.84 -5.21
C ALA A 142 -2.23 -15.53 -5.70
N ALA A 143 -2.26 -14.48 -4.88
CA ALA A 143 -1.62 -13.20 -5.16
C ALA A 143 -0.10 -13.30 -5.24
N HIS A 144 0.55 -14.34 -4.71
CA HIS A 144 1.98 -14.58 -4.89
C HIS A 144 2.27 -15.65 -5.95
N GLU A 145 1.44 -16.69 -6.03
CA GLU A 145 1.67 -17.85 -6.90
C GLU A 145 1.06 -17.75 -8.32
N VAL A 146 0.28 -16.70 -8.61
CA VAL A 146 -0.40 -16.50 -9.91
C VAL A 146 -0.10 -15.09 -10.42
N ASN A 147 0.55 -15.01 -11.59
CA ASN A 147 1.16 -13.78 -12.11
C ASN A 147 0.17 -12.60 -12.22
N ILE A 148 -1.06 -12.85 -12.69
CA ILE A 148 -2.07 -11.79 -12.80
C ILE A 148 -2.56 -11.27 -11.44
N PHE A 149 -2.64 -12.12 -10.41
CA PHE A 149 -2.98 -11.68 -9.07
C PHE A 149 -1.79 -11.00 -8.39
N TRP A 150 -0.56 -11.46 -8.68
CA TRP A 150 0.67 -10.76 -8.30
C TRP A 150 0.74 -9.35 -8.87
N ALA A 151 0.28 -9.11 -10.09
CA ALA A 151 0.16 -7.75 -10.62
C ALA A 151 -0.70 -6.82 -9.74
N GLY A 152 -1.73 -7.38 -9.10
CA GLY A 152 -2.61 -6.69 -8.16
C GLY A 152 -2.10 -6.64 -6.72
N HIS A 153 -0.91 -7.16 -6.43
CA HIS A 153 -0.37 -7.26 -5.07
C HIS A 153 1.10 -6.84 -4.96
N SER A 154 1.87 -6.87 -6.05
CA SER A 154 3.28 -6.48 -6.12
C SER A 154 3.52 -5.04 -5.67
N VAL A 155 2.52 -4.14 -5.80
CA VAL A 155 2.55 -2.78 -5.25
C VAL A 155 2.84 -2.79 -3.75
N HIS A 156 2.21 -3.71 -3.02
CA HIS A 156 2.35 -3.86 -1.57
C HIS A 156 3.77 -4.27 -1.18
N HIS A 157 4.35 -5.21 -1.93
CA HIS A 157 5.72 -5.65 -1.78
C HIS A 157 6.76 -4.72 -2.42
N SER A 158 6.33 -3.61 -3.03
CA SER A 158 7.23 -2.77 -3.82
C SER A 158 8.10 -1.83 -2.97
N SER A 159 7.82 -1.68 -1.67
CA SER A 159 8.63 -0.83 -0.80
C SER A 159 9.91 -1.55 -0.38
N GLU A 160 11.03 -0.87 -0.51
CA GLU A 160 12.33 -1.31 0.00
C GLU A 160 12.53 -0.96 1.49
N TYR A 161 11.50 -0.39 2.13
CA TYR A 161 11.45 -0.04 3.55
C TYR A 161 10.26 -0.77 4.21
N TYR A 162 10.50 -1.37 5.37
CA TYR A 162 9.44 -2.09 6.09
C TYR A 162 9.10 -1.35 7.38
N ASN A 163 7.97 -0.66 7.39
CA ASN A 163 7.45 0.11 8.50
C ASN A 163 5.92 0.22 8.39
N ALA A 164 5.26 0.87 9.34
CA ALA A 164 3.81 0.95 9.43
C ALA A 164 3.17 1.62 8.19
N THR A 165 3.92 2.42 7.43
CA THR A 165 3.40 3.01 6.19
C THR A 165 3.29 1.96 5.08
N THR A 166 4.10 0.90 5.10
CA THR A 166 4.04 -0.23 4.14
C THR A 166 2.67 -0.90 4.14
N ALA A 167 1.99 -0.97 5.30
CA ALA A 167 0.61 -1.45 5.41
C ALA A 167 -0.36 -0.69 4.47
N LEU A 168 -0.11 0.59 4.26
CA LEU A 168 -0.94 1.47 3.43
C LEU A 168 -0.53 1.48 1.96
N ARG A 169 0.58 0.84 1.60
CA ARG A 169 1.02 0.69 0.21
C ARG A 169 0.17 -0.36 -0.48
N GLN A 170 -1.01 0.04 -0.96
CA GLN A 170 -1.98 -0.89 -1.51
C GLN A 170 -2.12 -0.75 -3.02
N SER A 171 -2.33 -1.88 -3.72
CA SER A 171 -2.72 -1.81 -5.13
C SER A 171 -4.18 -1.40 -5.25
N LEU A 172 -4.50 -0.59 -6.25
CA LEU A 172 -5.89 -0.33 -6.62
C LEU A 172 -6.60 -1.58 -7.13
N MET A 173 -5.87 -2.57 -7.63
CA MET A 173 -6.44 -3.83 -8.15
C MET A 173 -6.68 -4.89 -7.07
N GLN A 174 -6.16 -4.68 -5.85
CA GLN A 174 -6.18 -5.68 -4.78
C GLN A 174 -7.59 -6.13 -4.38
N THR A 175 -8.52 -5.18 -4.18
CA THR A 175 -9.92 -5.47 -3.82
C THR A 175 -10.65 -6.25 -4.93
N TYR A 176 -10.31 -6.00 -6.19
CA TYR A 176 -10.93 -6.67 -7.33
C TYR A 176 -10.33 -8.06 -7.58
N ALA A 177 -9.10 -8.30 -7.12
CA ALA A 177 -8.47 -9.62 -7.15
C ALA A 177 -9.01 -10.53 -6.03
N SER A 178 -9.16 -10.03 -4.80
CA SER A 178 -9.67 -10.81 -3.66
C SER A 178 -11.15 -11.19 -3.77
N PHE A 179 -11.90 -10.43 -4.57
CA PHE A 179 -13.32 -10.64 -4.88
C PHE A 179 -13.69 -12.11 -5.10
N PHE A 180 -12.97 -12.83 -5.98
CA PHE A 180 -13.31 -14.21 -6.37
C PHE A 180 -13.23 -15.21 -5.21
N PHE A 181 -12.34 -14.98 -4.26
CA PHE A 181 -12.14 -15.83 -3.09
C PHE A 181 -13.19 -15.59 -2.01
N ASN A 182 -13.76 -14.38 -2.00
CA ASN A 182 -14.77 -13.98 -1.03
C ASN A 182 -16.20 -14.39 -1.45
N LEU A 183 -16.50 -14.50 -2.75
CA LEU A 183 -17.85 -14.79 -3.23
C LEU A 183 -18.49 -16.08 -2.67
N PRO A 184 -17.76 -17.21 -2.50
CA PRO A 184 -18.37 -18.43 -1.97
C PRO A 184 -18.98 -18.26 -0.57
N LEU A 185 -18.53 -17.29 0.22
CA LEU A 185 -19.06 -17.02 1.56
C LEU A 185 -20.52 -16.56 1.50
N ALA A 186 -20.95 -15.93 0.40
CA ALA A 186 -22.32 -15.46 0.18
C ALA A 186 -23.34 -16.60 0.10
N LEU A 187 -22.90 -17.86 0.02
CA LEU A 187 -23.79 -19.01 0.07
C LEU A 187 -24.26 -19.32 1.50
N VAL A 188 -23.53 -18.85 2.53
CA VAL A 188 -23.71 -19.29 3.92
C VAL A 188 -23.68 -18.17 4.96
N PHE A 189 -23.00 -17.04 4.69
CA PHE A 189 -22.89 -15.89 5.60
C PHE A 189 -23.56 -14.64 5.04
N SER A 190 -24.29 -13.92 5.89
CA SER A 190 -24.98 -12.69 5.51
C SER A 190 -23.99 -11.61 5.03
N PRO A 191 -24.45 -10.69 4.16
CA PRO A 191 -23.64 -9.55 3.71
C PRO A 191 -23.12 -8.70 4.86
N SER A 192 -23.91 -8.52 5.93
CA SER A 192 -23.52 -7.76 7.13
C SER A 192 -22.35 -8.41 7.89
N GLN A 193 -22.40 -9.72 8.11
CA GLN A 193 -21.33 -10.48 8.77
C GLN A 193 -20.04 -10.42 7.94
N PHE A 194 -20.15 -10.65 6.64
CA PHE A 194 -19.03 -10.55 5.73
C PHE A 194 -18.40 -9.15 5.73
N ALA A 195 -19.20 -8.09 5.70
CA ALA A 195 -18.71 -6.70 5.75
C ALA A 195 -18.01 -6.36 7.09
N VAL A 196 -18.44 -6.95 8.20
CA VAL A 196 -17.75 -6.81 9.50
C VAL A 196 -16.40 -7.52 9.47
N HIS A 197 -16.39 -8.81 9.12
CA HIS A 197 -15.17 -9.63 9.22
C HIS A 197 -14.11 -9.25 8.20
N THR A 198 -14.48 -8.83 7.00
CA THR A 198 -13.51 -8.33 6.02
C THR A 198 -12.82 -7.05 6.50
N GLN A 199 -13.56 -6.13 7.12
CA GLN A 199 -12.96 -4.92 7.70
C GLN A 199 -12.05 -5.23 8.89
N LEU A 200 -12.49 -6.09 9.82
CA LEU A 200 -11.67 -6.47 10.97
C LEU A 200 -10.39 -7.23 10.54
N ASN A 201 -10.48 -8.07 9.50
CA ASN A 201 -9.33 -8.75 8.91
C ASN A 201 -8.32 -7.77 8.29
N LEU A 202 -8.81 -6.78 7.55
CA LEU A 202 -7.96 -5.71 7.01
C LEU A 202 -7.31 -4.87 8.12
N LEU A 203 -8.06 -4.53 9.17
CA LEU A 203 -7.55 -3.77 10.31
C LEU A 203 -6.45 -4.53 11.08
N TYR A 204 -6.64 -5.83 11.29
CA TYR A 204 -5.64 -6.69 11.92
C TYR A 204 -4.30 -6.65 11.18
N GLN A 205 -4.33 -6.66 9.84
CA GLN A 205 -3.11 -6.68 9.04
C GLN A 205 -2.29 -5.38 9.12
N PHE A 206 -2.79 -4.30 9.72
CA PHE A 206 -2.02 -3.07 9.82
C PHE A 206 -0.79 -3.23 10.75
N TRP A 207 -0.99 -3.73 11.98
CA TRP A 207 0.03 -3.67 13.03
C TRP A 207 1.21 -4.63 12.81
N ILE A 208 1.03 -5.65 11.97
CA ILE A 208 2.08 -6.62 11.61
C ILE A 208 3.18 -6.01 10.71
N HIS A 209 3.00 -4.78 10.21
CA HIS A 209 3.98 -4.05 9.40
C HIS A 209 4.95 -3.22 10.25
N THR A 210 5.86 -3.88 10.95
CA THR A 210 6.93 -3.19 11.71
C THR A 210 8.14 -4.07 11.95
N GLU A 211 9.31 -3.43 12.04
CA GLU A 211 10.56 -4.07 12.50
C GLU A 211 10.80 -3.89 14.01
N ILE A 212 9.95 -3.14 14.72
CA ILE A 212 10.14 -2.84 16.15
C ILE A 212 9.81 -4.05 17.02
N VAL A 213 8.75 -4.79 16.67
CA VAL A 213 8.22 -5.85 17.51
C VAL A 213 9.04 -7.12 17.29
N PRO A 214 9.69 -7.67 18.34
CA PRO A 214 10.44 -8.91 18.23
C PRO A 214 9.47 -10.11 18.14
N ARG A 215 10.03 -11.32 18.10
CA ARG A 215 9.25 -12.55 18.18
C ARG A 215 8.38 -12.58 19.45
N LEU A 216 7.15 -13.06 19.33
CA LEU A 216 6.14 -13.09 20.39
C LEU A 216 5.97 -14.47 21.07
N GLY A 217 6.95 -15.36 20.90
CA GLY A 217 6.97 -16.67 21.56
C GLY A 217 5.86 -17.59 21.09
N TRP A 218 4.99 -18.05 21.99
CA TRP A 218 3.93 -19.01 21.65
C TRP A 218 2.85 -18.43 20.72
N LEU A 219 2.71 -17.11 20.67
CA LEU A 219 1.75 -16.45 19.77
C LEU A 219 2.11 -16.68 18.28
N GLU A 220 3.39 -16.90 17.96
CA GLU A 220 3.89 -17.23 16.62
C GLU A 220 3.29 -18.52 16.03
N TYR A 221 2.64 -19.33 16.85
CA TYR A 221 1.99 -20.56 16.44
C TYR A 221 0.50 -20.39 16.08
N ILE A 222 -0.11 -19.27 16.48
CA ILE A 222 -1.57 -19.08 16.42
C ILE A 222 -1.94 -17.91 15.52
N ILE A 223 -1.27 -16.76 15.70
CA ILE A 223 -1.61 -15.52 15.01
C ILE A 223 -0.49 -15.12 14.06
N ASN A 224 -0.84 -14.40 12.99
CA ASN A 224 0.16 -13.75 12.14
C ASN A 224 0.77 -12.59 12.93
N THR A 225 2.08 -12.60 13.12
CA THR A 225 2.84 -11.63 13.91
C THR A 225 3.69 -10.74 13.01
N PRO A 226 4.25 -9.64 13.54
CA PRO A 226 5.24 -8.86 12.82
C PRO A 226 6.44 -9.67 12.35
N SER A 227 6.88 -10.68 13.10
CA SER A 227 8.00 -11.57 12.72
C SER A 227 7.68 -12.40 11.48
N ALA A 228 6.55 -13.11 11.48
CA ALA A 228 6.13 -13.89 10.33
C ALA A 228 5.88 -13.00 9.09
N HIS A 229 5.28 -11.83 9.27
CA HIS A 229 4.96 -10.91 8.18
C HIS A 229 6.19 -10.16 7.62
N ARG A 230 7.24 -9.92 8.43
CA ARG A 230 8.53 -9.42 7.91
C ARG A 230 9.11 -10.36 6.85
N LEU A 231 9.13 -11.66 7.15
CA LEU A 231 9.60 -12.66 6.18
C LEU A 231 8.75 -12.68 4.93
N HIS A 232 7.43 -12.56 5.07
CA HIS A 232 6.52 -12.49 3.94
C HIS A 232 6.87 -11.34 2.97
N HIS A 233 7.25 -10.18 3.51
CA HIS A 233 7.73 -9.05 2.71
C HIS A 233 9.19 -9.15 2.26
N GLY A 234 9.91 -10.16 2.72
CA GLY A 234 11.30 -10.41 2.40
C GLY A 234 11.49 -10.92 0.98
N ARG A 235 12.57 -10.48 0.34
CA ARG A 235 12.99 -10.95 -0.99
C ARG A 235 14.17 -11.91 -0.97
N ASN A 236 14.69 -12.24 0.22
CA ASN A 236 15.69 -13.31 0.36
C ASN A 236 15.09 -14.60 -0.22
N PRO A 237 15.87 -15.46 -0.90
CA PRO A 237 15.32 -16.67 -1.53
C PRO A 237 14.49 -17.58 -0.62
N TYR A 238 14.76 -17.63 0.69
CA TYR A 238 13.99 -18.43 1.64
C TYR A 238 12.66 -17.81 2.09
N CYS A 239 12.48 -16.52 1.85
CA CYS A 239 11.27 -15.75 2.16
C CYS A 239 10.20 -15.89 1.07
N ILE A 240 10.61 -16.27 -0.13
CA ILE A 240 9.75 -16.31 -1.31
C ILE A 240 8.67 -17.38 -1.14
N ASP A 241 7.43 -16.98 -1.44
CA ASP A 241 6.25 -17.84 -1.35
C ASP A 241 6.02 -18.43 0.06
N LYS A 242 6.14 -17.58 1.09
CA LYS A 242 5.93 -17.93 2.51
C LYS A 242 4.98 -16.99 3.24
N ASN A 243 4.36 -17.51 4.30
CA ASN A 243 3.61 -16.76 5.31
C ASN A 243 2.46 -15.90 4.75
N TYR A 244 1.46 -16.53 4.11
CA TYR A 244 0.33 -15.85 3.46
C TYR A 244 -0.83 -15.48 4.41
N ALA A 245 -0.83 -15.93 5.66
CA ALA A 245 -1.94 -15.71 6.58
C ALA A 245 -2.27 -14.23 6.81
N GLY A 246 -3.56 -13.92 6.98
CA GLY A 246 -4.01 -12.58 7.36
C GLY A 246 -3.94 -12.39 8.87
N THR A 247 -4.81 -13.08 9.60
CA THR A 247 -4.90 -13.04 11.06
C THR A 247 -4.34 -14.28 11.72
N LEU A 248 -4.66 -15.49 11.22
CA LEU A 248 -4.23 -16.74 11.85
C LEU A 248 -3.12 -17.43 11.06
N ILE A 249 -1.91 -17.52 11.64
CA ILE A 249 -0.76 -18.20 11.02
C ILE A 249 -0.95 -19.71 10.86
N ILE A 250 -2.00 -20.26 11.49
CA ILE A 250 -2.35 -21.69 11.42
C ILE A 250 -2.51 -22.17 9.98
N TRP A 251 -3.03 -21.33 9.07
CA TRP A 251 -3.22 -21.70 7.67
C TRP A 251 -1.90 -22.00 6.98
N ASP A 252 -0.88 -21.17 7.20
CA ASP A 252 0.46 -21.43 6.67
C ASP A 252 1.08 -22.72 7.18
N ARG A 253 0.82 -23.05 8.44
CA ARG A 253 1.29 -24.31 9.04
C ARG A 253 0.56 -25.51 8.47
N MET A 254 -0.77 -25.41 8.31
CA MET A 254 -1.61 -26.47 7.75
C MET A 254 -1.26 -26.76 6.29
N PHE A 255 -0.95 -25.74 5.50
CA PHE A 255 -0.67 -25.87 4.06
C PHE A 255 0.82 -25.86 3.69
N GLY A 256 1.71 -25.87 4.68
CA GLY A 256 3.17 -26.01 4.47
C GLY A 256 3.84 -24.78 3.87
N THR A 257 3.26 -23.59 4.06
CA THR A 257 3.79 -22.31 3.56
C THR A 257 4.44 -21.46 4.66
N TYR A 258 4.47 -21.95 5.90
CA TYR A 258 5.14 -21.26 7.00
C TYR A 258 6.66 -21.25 6.84
N ALA A 259 7.28 -20.09 7.11
CA ALA A 259 8.71 -19.92 7.31
C ALA A 259 8.97 -19.07 8.56
N ASP A 260 10.13 -19.30 9.18
CA ASP A 260 10.53 -18.64 10.40
C ASP A 260 11.83 -17.85 10.22
N GLU A 261 12.02 -16.78 11.01
CA GLU A 261 13.24 -15.95 10.94
C GLU A 261 14.45 -16.82 11.27
N ARG A 262 15.45 -16.80 10.38
CA ARG A 262 16.66 -17.61 10.51
C ARG A 262 17.67 -16.93 11.40
N VAL A 263 18.55 -17.74 11.99
CA VAL A 263 19.70 -17.26 12.77
C VAL A 263 20.96 -17.29 11.91
N TYR A 264 21.70 -16.19 11.85
CA TYR A 264 22.95 -16.04 11.14
C TYR A 264 24.09 -15.56 12.09
N PRO A 265 24.95 -16.47 12.58
CA PRO A 265 25.92 -16.18 13.65
C PRO A 265 27.02 -15.16 13.31
N ASP A 266 27.35 -14.98 12.03
CA ASP A 266 28.55 -14.24 11.62
C ASP A 266 28.31 -12.73 11.37
N ILE A 267 27.10 -12.21 11.62
CA ILE A 267 26.80 -10.77 11.54
C ILE A 267 26.85 -10.15 12.94
N VAL A 268 28.08 -9.88 13.38
CA VAL A 268 28.38 -9.23 14.67
C VAL A 268 27.76 -7.82 14.70
N GLY A 269 26.85 -7.57 15.65
CA GLY A 269 26.28 -6.23 15.92
C GLY A 269 24.76 -6.16 16.05
N ARG A 270 24.02 -7.25 15.77
CA ARG A 270 22.59 -7.37 16.07
C ARG A 270 22.42 -7.95 17.47
N LYS A 271 21.44 -7.45 18.23
CA LYS A 271 21.17 -7.90 19.62
C LYS A 271 20.57 -9.32 19.68
N GLU A 272 20.17 -9.85 18.53
CA GLU A 272 19.51 -11.12 18.29
C GLU A 272 20.15 -11.65 16.99
N ASP A 273 20.72 -12.85 17.01
CA ASP A 273 21.53 -13.46 15.94
C ASP A 273 20.75 -13.73 14.64
N GLU A 274 19.75 -12.93 14.25
CA GLU A 274 18.86 -13.18 13.12
C GLU A 274 19.44 -12.74 11.77
N GLU A 275 19.20 -13.54 10.72
CA GLU A 275 19.49 -13.21 9.32
C GLU A 275 18.75 -11.92 8.93
N PRO A 276 19.43 -10.93 8.33
CA PRO A 276 18.77 -9.72 7.87
C PRO A 276 17.86 -9.99 6.67
N VAL A 277 16.67 -9.39 6.69
CA VAL A 277 15.70 -9.47 5.61
C VAL A 277 15.85 -8.25 4.70
N ALA A 278 16.05 -8.50 3.40
CA ALA A 278 15.94 -7.47 2.38
C ALA A 278 14.49 -7.35 1.93
N TYR A 279 13.98 -6.12 1.82
CA TYR A 279 12.61 -5.84 1.39
C TYR A 279 12.56 -5.29 -0.04
N GLY A 280 11.35 -5.24 -0.61
CA GLY A 280 11.10 -4.80 -1.97
C GLY A 280 10.95 -5.97 -2.94
N LEU A 281 10.69 -5.68 -4.21
CA LEU A 281 10.64 -6.71 -5.25
C LEU A 281 12.03 -7.33 -5.47
N THR A 282 12.06 -8.59 -5.90
CA THR A 282 13.28 -9.28 -6.37
C THR A 282 13.92 -8.55 -7.56
N HIS A 283 13.09 -7.89 -8.38
CA HIS A 283 13.50 -6.94 -9.41
C HIS A 283 12.88 -5.56 -9.11
N PRO A 284 13.65 -4.63 -8.52
CA PRO A 284 13.14 -3.32 -8.12
C PRO A 284 12.61 -2.48 -9.28
N ILE A 285 11.50 -1.77 -9.05
CA ILE A 285 10.88 -0.89 -10.05
C ILE A 285 11.60 0.46 -10.21
N ASN A 286 12.38 0.88 -9.21
CA ASN A 286 13.25 2.07 -9.23
C ASN A 286 12.53 3.37 -9.67
N THR A 287 11.35 3.62 -9.13
CA THR A 287 10.57 4.84 -9.34
C THR A 287 9.56 5.04 -8.22
N PHE A 288 9.21 6.28 -7.94
CA PHE A 288 8.09 6.67 -7.08
C PHE A 288 6.83 7.05 -7.88
N ASP A 289 6.82 6.87 -9.19
CA ASP A 289 5.66 7.16 -10.04
C ASP A 289 4.50 6.20 -9.71
N PRO A 290 3.37 6.71 -9.19
CA PRO A 290 2.25 5.87 -8.81
C PRO A 290 1.65 5.11 -10.00
N VAL A 291 1.67 5.65 -11.22
CA VAL A 291 1.14 4.95 -12.40
C VAL A 291 2.06 3.78 -12.76
N ALA A 292 3.38 4.01 -12.75
CA ALA A 292 4.35 2.96 -13.02
C ALA A 292 4.28 1.85 -11.96
N ILE A 293 4.17 2.23 -10.68
CA ILE A 293 4.04 1.27 -9.56
C ILE A 293 2.77 0.43 -9.71
N GLN A 294 1.62 1.04 -10.01
CA GLN A 294 0.33 0.33 -10.08
C GLN A 294 0.20 -0.56 -11.32
N PHE A 295 0.76 -0.16 -12.47
CA PHE A 295 0.54 -0.83 -13.75
C PHE A 295 1.79 -1.47 -14.38
N GLY A 296 2.97 -1.28 -13.79
CA GLY A 296 4.23 -1.76 -14.33
C GLY A 296 4.27 -3.28 -14.53
N HIS A 297 3.77 -4.04 -13.55
CA HIS A 297 3.73 -5.50 -13.65
C HIS A 297 2.69 -6.00 -14.66
N PHE A 298 1.54 -5.32 -14.80
CA PHE A 298 0.58 -5.61 -15.87
C PHE A 298 1.18 -5.39 -17.25
N LYS A 299 1.96 -4.31 -17.44
CA LYS A 299 2.72 -4.09 -18.68
C LYS A 299 3.75 -5.18 -18.93
N HIS A 300 4.42 -5.67 -17.88
CA HIS A 300 5.35 -6.80 -17.99
C HIS A 300 4.63 -8.07 -18.49
N ILE A 301 3.50 -8.45 -17.88
CA ILE A 301 2.67 -9.58 -18.33
C ILE A 301 2.25 -9.42 -19.79
N TRP A 302 1.78 -8.23 -20.17
CA TRP A 302 1.39 -7.92 -21.54
C TRP A 302 2.54 -8.15 -22.53
N ASN A 303 3.73 -7.66 -22.21
CA ASN A 303 4.91 -7.87 -23.05
C ASN A 303 5.29 -9.35 -23.15
N MET A 304 5.27 -10.07 -22.02
CA MET A 304 5.53 -11.52 -21.97
C MET A 304 4.53 -12.30 -22.83
N LEU A 305 3.25 -11.91 -22.84
CA LEU A 305 2.23 -12.50 -23.71
C LEU A 305 2.59 -12.35 -25.19
N TRP A 306 3.13 -11.22 -25.62
CA TRP A 306 3.51 -11.00 -27.02
C TRP A 306 4.72 -11.82 -27.45
N ILE A 307 5.76 -11.89 -26.61
CA ILE A 307 7.02 -12.55 -26.96
C ILE A 307 6.99 -14.07 -26.77
N THR A 308 6.11 -14.59 -25.90
CA THR A 308 6.06 -16.02 -25.58
C THR A 308 5.33 -16.82 -26.68
N PRO A 309 5.98 -17.81 -27.32
CA PRO A 309 5.38 -18.60 -28.39
C PRO A 309 4.40 -19.65 -27.85
N GLY A 310 3.32 -19.87 -28.59
CA GLY A 310 2.32 -20.90 -28.32
C GLY A 310 1.20 -20.44 -27.38
N ILE A 311 -0.05 -20.80 -27.72
CA ILE A 311 -1.25 -20.40 -26.96
C ILE A 311 -1.19 -20.92 -25.52
N ALA A 312 -0.80 -22.18 -25.32
CA ALA A 312 -0.69 -22.77 -23.99
C ALA A 312 0.31 -22.02 -23.08
N ASN A 313 1.43 -21.58 -23.64
CA ASN A 313 2.41 -20.81 -22.88
C ASN A 313 1.91 -19.40 -22.57
N LYS A 314 1.17 -18.77 -23.48
CA LYS A 314 0.50 -17.48 -23.19
C LYS A 314 -0.48 -17.60 -22.01
N PHE A 315 -1.24 -18.69 -21.92
CA PHE A 315 -2.06 -18.95 -20.72
C PHE A 315 -1.20 -19.10 -19.45
N LYS A 316 -0.08 -19.81 -19.52
CA LYS A 316 0.84 -19.96 -18.38
C LYS A 316 1.46 -18.62 -17.95
N VAL A 317 1.81 -17.72 -18.87
CA VAL A 317 2.27 -16.36 -18.52
C VAL A 317 1.29 -15.64 -17.59
N VAL A 318 -0.01 -15.82 -17.78
CA VAL A 318 -1.05 -15.17 -16.96
C VAL A 318 -1.28 -15.91 -15.63
N PHE A 319 -1.33 -17.24 -15.66
CA PHE A 319 -1.86 -18.05 -14.57
C PHE A 319 -0.83 -18.86 -13.77
N TYR A 320 0.43 -18.93 -14.21
CA TYR A 320 1.53 -19.51 -13.44
C TYR A 320 2.22 -18.44 -12.61
N GLY A 321 3.24 -18.80 -11.82
CA GLY A 321 3.93 -17.85 -10.94
C GLY A 321 4.69 -16.77 -11.71
N PRO A 322 5.01 -15.63 -11.07
CA PRO A 322 5.71 -14.52 -11.72
C PRO A 322 7.12 -14.88 -12.20
N GLY A 323 7.75 -15.90 -11.64
CA GLY A 323 9.04 -16.45 -12.10
C GLY A 323 8.95 -17.47 -13.23
N TRP A 324 7.76 -17.75 -13.78
CA TRP A 324 7.60 -18.79 -14.81
C TRP A 324 8.08 -18.34 -16.20
N HIS A 325 8.78 -19.23 -16.89
CA HIS A 325 9.02 -19.18 -18.33
C HIS A 325 9.01 -20.59 -18.94
N PRO A 326 9.01 -20.76 -20.28
CA PRO A 326 9.07 -22.09 -20.89
C PRO A 326 10.28 -22.89 -20.39
N GLY A 327 10.04 -24.13 -19.96
CA GLY A 327 11.08 -25.04 -19.48
C GLY A 327 11.24 -25.13 -17.95
N VAL A 328 10.60 -24.25 -17.18
CA VAL A 328 10.68 -24.27 -15.70
C VAL A 328 9.36 -24.68 -15.01
N PRO A 329 9.40 -25.12 -13.73
CA PRO A 329 8.22 -25.46 -12.95
C PRO A 329 7.23 -24.30 -12.81
N ARG A 330 5.98 -24.59 -12.42
CA ARG A 330 4.87 -23.61 -12.34
C ARG A 330 5.23 -22.30 -11.63
N LEU A 331 5.99 -22.35 -10.54
CA LEU A 331 6.34 -21.17 -9.74
C LEU A 331 7.65 -20.50 -10.15
N GLY A 332 8.32 -21.01 -11.20
CA GLY A 332 9.69 -20.63 -11.55
C GLY A 332 10.74 -21.45 -10.77
N LEU A 333 11.98 -20.99 -10.81
CA LEU A 333 13.11 -21.58 -10.09
C LEU A 333 13.62 -20.62 -9.03
N LEU A 334 13.68 -21.06 -7.76
CA LEU A 334 14.25 -20.25 -6.68
C LEU A 334 15.73 -19.90 -6.91
N SER A 335 16.45 -20.72 -7.68
CA SER A 335 17.86 -20.46 -8.05
C SER A 335 18.03 -19.28 -9.03
N GLU A 336 16.96 -18.81 -9.67
CA GLU A 336 16.98 -17.65 -10.56
C GLU A 336 16.71 -16.34 -9.81
N ILE A 337 16.27 -16.43 -8.55
CA ILE A 337 16.04 -15.26 -7.71
C ILE A 337 17.40 -14.70 -7.28
N PRO A 338 17.63 -13.38 -7.44
CA PRO A 338 18.88 -12.76 -7.04
C PRO A 338 19.17 -13.02 -5.56
N ASP A 339 20.34 -13.56 -5.26
CA ASP A 339 20.76 -13.80 -3.89
C ASP A 339 21.00 -12.48 -3.15
N VAL A 340 20.84 -12.50 -1.82
CA VAL A 340 20.99 -11.33 -0.97
C VAL A 340 22.32 -11.44 -0.22
N ASP A 341 23.27 -10.54 -0.52
CA ASP A 341 24.54 -10.47 0.20
C ASP A 341 24.29 -10.08 1.67
N LEU A 342 24.36 -11.06 2.56
CA LEU A 342 24.16 -10.87 3.99
C LEU A 342 25.20 -9.94 4.64
N LYS A 343 26.35 -9.71 4.00
CA LYS A 343 27.39 -8.79 4.47
C LYS A 343 27.21 -7.37 3.94
N HIS A 344 26.46 -7.17 2.86
CA HIS A 344 26.21 -5.87 2.25
C HIS A 344 24.74 -5.73 1.85
N PRO A 345 23.96 -4.90 2.55
CA PRO A 345 22.56 -4.71 2.21
C PRO A 345 22.42 -4.22 0.77
N PRO A 346 21.32 -4.61 0.08
CA PRO A 346 21.08 -4.08 -1.24
C PRO A 346 20.95 -2.55 -1.24
N LYS A 347 21.52 -1.90 -2.27
CA LYS A 347 21.35 -0.46 -2.48
C LYS A 347 19.89 -0.18 -2.82
N LYS A 348 19.20 0.57 -1.97
CA LYS A 348 17.82 1.02 -2.19
C LYS A 348 17.77 2.17 -3.20
N TYR A 349 16.66 2.30 -3.90
CA TYR A 349 16.38 3.43 -4.78
C TYR A 349 16.10 4.69 -3.95
N ASP A 350 17.08 5.58 -3.87
CA ASP A 350 16.96 6.85 -3.15
C ASP A 350 17.68 8.01 -3.87
N PRO A 351 17.00 8.70 -4.80
CA PRO A 351 17.53 9.91 -5.41
C PRO A 351 17.76 11.02 -4.39
N ILE A 352 18.95 11.63 -4.42
CA ILE A 352 19.35 12.70 -3.49
C ILE A 352 18.90 14.06 -4.03
N LEU A 353 17.90 14.65 -3.38
CA LEU A 353 17.36 15.97 -3.70
C LEU A 353 17.85 17.05 -2.73
N ALA A 354 18.03 18.27 -3.24
CA ALA A 354 18.27 19.45 -2.40
C ALA A 354 17.08 19.67 -1.43
N SER A 355 17.37 20.04 -0.18
CA SER A 355 16.37 20.12 0.90
C SER A 355 15.12 20.96 0.56
N LYS A 356 15.29 22.05 -0.21
CA LYS A 356 14.16 22.90 -0.66
C LYS A 356 13.10 22.11 -1.44
N PHE A 357 13.50 21.13 -2.25
CA PHE A 357 12.57 20.30 -3.00
C PHE A 357 11.91 19.27 -2.09
N ASN A 358 12.60 18.77 -1.08
CA ASN A 358 11.99 17.89 -0.08
C ASN A 358 10.88 18.63 0.70
N TYR A 359 11.12 19.87 1.15
CA TYR A 359 10.08 20.68 1.79
C TYR A 359 8.91 21.00 0.85
N TYR A 360 9.21 21.34 -0.41
CA TYR A 360 8.20 21.57 -1.43
C TYR A 360 7.29 20.35 -1.63
N ILE A 361 7.90 19.18 -1.81
CA ILE A 361 7.18 17.90 -2.00
C ILE A 361 6.31 17.59 -0.78
N ALA A 362 6.85 17.68 0.43
CA ALA A 362 6.09 17.41 1.65
C ALA A 362 4.88 18.34 1.80
N PHE A 363 5.06 19.63 1.53
CA PHE A 363 3.99 20.63 1.59
C PHE A 363 2.88 20.35 0.56
N HIS A 364 3.24 20.14 -0.71
CA HIS A 364 2.26 19.87 -1.76
C HIS A 364 1.59 18.51 -1.59
N PHE A 365 2.32 17.50 -1.13
CA PHE A 365 1.74 16.20 -0.79
C PHE A 365 0.70 16.34 0.32
N ALA A 366 0.98 17.10 1.39
CA ALA A 366 0.01 17.34 2.45
C ALA A 366 -1.28 18.00 1.92
N ILE A 367 -1.17 19.00 1.03
CA ILE A 367 -2.33 19.62 0.38
C ILE A 367 -3.12 18.58 -0.42
N VAL A 368 -2.44 17.80 -1.27
CA VAL A 368 -3.07 16.75 -2.09
C VAL A 368 -3.81 15.75 -1.21
N MET A 369 -3.20 15.30 -0.11
CA MET A 369 -3.80 14.37 0.85
C MET A 369 -5.02 14.95 1.58
N ILE A 370 -4.97 16.23 1.99
CA ILE A 370 -6.10 16.91 2.64
C ILE A 370 -7.28 17.00 1.67
N VAL A 371 -7.05 17.47 0.45
CA VAL A 371 -8.10 17.59 -0.59
C VAL A 371 -8.65 16.21 -0.95
N GLY A 372 -7.78 15.23 -1.17
CA GLY A 372 -8.17 13.85 -1.48
C GLY A 372 -9.00 13.20 -0.37
N SER A 373 -8.63 13.42 0.90
CA SER A 373 -9.36 12.90 2.06
C SER A 373 -10.75 13.53 2.20
N ALA A 374 -10.88 14.84 1.95
CA ALA A 374 -12.18 15.51 1.95
C ALA A 374 -13.13 14.92 0.88
N VAL A 375 -12.60 14.64 -0.31
CA VAL A 375 -13.37 13.97 -1.38
C VAL A 375 -13.74 12.54 -1.00
N LEU A 376 -12.84 11.78 -0.38
CA LEU A 376 -13.12 10.42 0.07
C LEU A 376 -14.21 10.37 1.16
N ALA A 377 -14.21 11.31 2.09
CA ALA A 377 -15.15 11.33 3.20
C ALA A 377 -16.56 11.77 2.78
N GLU A 378 -16.65 12.86 2.01
CA GLU A 378 -17.92 13.57 1.80
C GLU A 378 -18.22 13.89 0.32
N GLY A 379 -17.23 13.74 -0.57
CA GLY A 379 -17.34 14.16 -1.96
C GLY A 379 -18.48 13.50 -2.74
N TYR A 380 -18.82 12.25 -2.44
CA TYR A 380 -19.91 11.52 -3.11
C TYR A 380 -21.31 11.94 -2.66
N LYS A 381 -21.44 12.60 -1.50
CA LYS A 381 -22.73 13.07 -0.99
C LYS A 381 -23.17 14.39 -1.62
N ILE A 382 -22.20 15.16 -2.13
CA ILE A 382 -22.38 16.56 -2.54
C ILE A 382 -22.13 16.74 -4.04
N LEU A 383 -21.14 16.04 -4.61
CA LEU A 383 -20.75 16.21 -6.01
C LEU A 383 -21.33 15.09 -6.90
N PRO A 384 -21.74 15.40 -8.14
CA PRO A 384 -21.98 14.40 -9.16
C PRO A 384 -20.76 13.49 -9.38
N LEU A 385 -21.01 12.22 -9.70
CA LEU A 385 -19.98 11.19 -9.85
C LEU A 385 -18.83 11.60 -10.78
N TRP A 386 -19.12 12.21 -11.92
CA TRP A 386 -18.09 12.64 -12.89
C TRP A 386 -17.14 13.70 -12.31
N GLN A 387 -17.63 14.57 -11.42
CA GLN A 387 -16.80 15.57 -10.74
C GLN A 387 -15.92 14.88 -9.69
N THR A 388 -16.46 13.95 -8.92
CA THR A 388 -15.68 13.13 -7.98
C THR A 388 -14.58 12.36 -8.71
N GLN A 389 -14.89 11.75 -9.85
CA GLN A 389 -13.93 11.05 -10.71
C GLN A 389 -12.86 12.00 -11.26
N ALA A 390 -13.24 13.19 -11.73
CA ALA A 390 -12.29 14.20 -12.20
C ALA A 390 -11.29 14.62 -11.10
N ILE A 391 -11.77 14.79 -9.86
CA ILE A 391 -10.90 15.09 -8.72
C ILE A 391 -9.96 13.91 -8.40
N CYS A 392 -10.44 12.66 -8.47
CA CYS A 392 -9.58 11.48 -8.29
C CYS A 392 -8.50 11.39 -9.37
N VAL A 393 -8.81 11.73 -10.63
CA VAL A 393 -7.82 11.80 -11.71
C VAL A 393 -6.81 12.93 -11.42
N ALA A 394 -7.26 14.11 -11.01
CA ALA A 394 -6.38 15.22 -10.66
C ALA A 394 -5.47 14.90 -9.47
N PHE A 395 -5.95 14.11 -8.50
CA PHE A 395 -5.16 13.60 -7.39
C PHE A 395 -4.03 12.68 -7.88
N LEU A 396 -4.34 11.69 -8.73
CA LEU A 396 -3.35 10.80 -9.33
C LEU A 396 -2.31 11.57 -10.17
N LEU A 397 -2.75 12.52 -10.98
CA LEU A 397 -1.87 13.40 -11.76
C LEU A 397 -0.96 14.24 -10.86
N SER A 398 -1.47 14.69 -9.71
CA SER A 398 -0.67 15.45 -8.74
C SER A 398 0.41 14.60 -8.09
N LEU A 399 0.08 13.38 -7.65
CA LEU A 399 1.08 12.44 -7.14
C LEU A 399 2.11 12.09 -8.23
N THR A 400 1.66 11.92 -9.47
CA THR A 400 2.53 11.64 -10.61
C THR A 400 3.51 12.79 -10.86
N ALA A 401 3.06 14.04 -10.82
CA ALA A 401 3.93 15.20 -11.02
C ALA A 401 4.99 15.33 -9.91
N LEU A 402 4.59 15.18 -8.64
CA LEU A 402 5.50 15.18 -7.49
C LEU A 402 6.53 14.05 -7.61
N SER A 403 6.12 12.86 -8.04
CA SER A 403 7.01 11.72 -8.24
C SER A 403 8.14 12.02 -9.23
N LYS A 404 7.93 12.87 -10.24
CA LYS A 404 8.98 13.21 -11.21
C LYS A 404 10.11 14.02 -10.58
N ILE A 405 9.81 14.81 -9.56
CA ILE A 405 10.82 15.49 -8.75
C ILE A 405 11.50 14.47 -7.82
N MET A 406 10.72 13.60 -7.16
CA MET A 406 11.22 12.53 -6.28
C MET A 406 12.19 11.58 -7.00
N ASP A 407 11.91 11.25 -8.26
CA ASP A 407 12.72 10.43 -9.16
C ASP A 407 13.92 11.18 -9.78
N ALA A 408 14.13 12.45 -9.41
CA ALA A 408 15.19 13.27 -9.98
C ALA A 408 15.13 13.37 -11.53
N LYS A 409 13.94 13.32 -12.14
CA LYS A 409 13.83 13.41 -13.61
C LYS A 409 14.20 14.82 -14.10
N SER A 410 14.91 14.90 -15.22
CA SER A 410 15.35 16.15 -15.84
C SER A 410 14.20 17.08 -16.26
N TYR A 411 13.01 16.53 -16.47
CA TYR A 411 11.79 17.28 -16.80
C TYR A 411 10.84 17.44 -15.61
N GLY A 412 11.18 16.95 -14.41
CA GLY A 412 10.29 16.91 -13.25
C GLY A 412 9.78 18.29 -12.84
N LEU A 413 10.66 19.30 -12.76
CA LEU A 413 10.26 20.67 -12.42
C LEU A 413 9.31 21.28 -13.46
N LYS A 414 9.47 20.94 -14.75
CA LYS A 414 8.59 21.44 -15.82
C LYS A 414 7.19 20.84 -15.73
N VAL A 415 7.10 19.54 -15.47
CA VAL A 415 5.81 18.86 -15.23
C VAL A 415 5.10 19.46 -14.03
N GLU A 416 5.84 19.71 -12.95
CA GLU A 416 5.27 20.31 -11.74
C GLU A 416 4.85 21.78 -11.96
N LEU A 417 5.60 22.55 -12.77
CA LEU A 417 5.20 23.90 -13.17
C LEU A 417 3.89 23.86 -13.95
N THR A 418 3.74 22.94 -14.91
CA THR A 418 2.49 22.77 -15.65
C THR A 418 1.33 22.41 -14.72
N ARG A 419 1.54 21.47 -13.78
CA ARG A 419 0.52 21.13 -12.79
C ARG A 419 0.12 22.33 -11.96
N THR A 420 1.09 23.07 -11.43
CA THR A 420 0.81 24.19 -10.51
C THR A 420 0.06 25.33 -11.20
N LEU A 421 0.45 25.68 -12.43
CA LEU A 421 -0.28 26.63 -13.26
C LEU A 421 -1.70 26.13 -13.59
N GLY A 422 -1.85 24.84 -13.93
CA GLY A 422 -3.16 24.25 -14.21
C GLY A 422 -4.12 24.34 -13.01
N VAL A 423 -3.65 24.00 -11.81
CA VAL A 423 -4.45 24.11 -10.58
C VAL A 423 -4.75 25.57 -10.24
N PHE A 424 -3.79 26.49 -10.42
CA PHE A 424 -4.00 27.92 -10.21
C PHE A 424 -5.13 28.46 -11.10
N PHE A 425 -5.05 28.25 -12.42
CA PHE A 425 -6.06 28.75 -13.35
C PHE A 425 -7.43 28.10 -13.12
N LEU A 426 -7.47 26.81 -12.76
CA LEU A 426 -8.72 26.14 -12.40
C LEU A 426 -9.34 26.74 -11.13
N ALA A 427 -8.55 26.97 -10.08
CA ALA A 427 -9.03 27.57 -8.84
C ALA A 427 -9.54 29.00 -9.05
N GLU A 428 -8.82 29.82 -9.82
CA GLU A 428 -9.27 31.16 -10.22
C GLU A 428 -10.58 31.13 -11.00
N PHE A 429 -10.70 30.21 -11.96
CA PHE A 429 -11.94 30.03 -12.72
C PHE A 429 -13.11 29.69 -11.79
N VAL A 430 -12.96 28.69 -10.91
CA VAL A 430 -14.01 28.27 -9.95
C VAL A 430 -14.40 29.43 -9.00
N ALA A 431 -13.42 30.18 -8.50
CA ALA A 431 -13.67 31.29 -7.59
C ALA A 431 -14.40 32.49 -8.23
N ARG A 432 -14.23 32.69 -9.55
CA ARG A 432 -14.84 33.80 -10.31
C ARG A 432 -16.16 33.43 -10.98
N SER A 433 -16.40 32.16 -11.24
CA SER A 433 -17.58 31.66 -11.95
C SER A 433 -18.78 31.39 -11.05
N GLY A 434 -18.66 31.55 -9.73
CA GLY A 434 -19.75 31.29 -8.77
C GLY A 434 -19.95 29.80 -8.44
N TYR A 435 -19.24 28.89 -9.11
CA TYR A 435 -19.36 27.44 -8.89
C TYR A 435 -18.99 27.00 -7.47
N TYR A 436 -18.28 27.83 -6.69
CA TYR A 436 -17.96 27.52 -5.29
C TYR A 436 -19.24 27.27 -4.45
N GLU A 437 -20.37 27.90 -4.77
CA GLU A 437 -21.67 27.71 -4.09
C GLU A 437 -22.24 26.29 -4.26
N GLN A 438 -21.77 25.56 -5.26
CA GLN A 438 -22.16 24.17 -5.54
C GLN A 438 -21.08 23.16 -5.12
N THR A 439 -20.01 23.60 -4.46
CA THR A 439 -18.88 22.76 -4.06
C THR A 439 -18.64 22.77 -2.56
N TYR A 440 -17.70 21.94 -2.11
CA TYR A 440 -17.27 21.86 -0.71
C TYR A 440 -16.52 23.10 -0.21
N TRP A 441 -16.18 24.04 -1.09
CA TRP A 441 -15.20 25.08 -0.82
C TRP A 441 -15.83 26.46 -0.80
N GLU A 442 -15.54 27.23 0.25
CA GLU A 442 -15.83 28.67 0.23
C GLU A 442 -14.97 29.39 -0.82
N ARG A 443 -15.49 30.48 -1.38
CA ARG A 443 -14.75 31.32 -2.32
C ARG A 443 -13.37 31.72 -1.80
N ARG A 444 -13.28 32.08 -0.51
CA ARG A 444 -12.02 32.45 0.15
C ARG A 444 -11.00 31.30 0.15
N SER A 445 -11.43 30.08 0.49
CA SER A 445 -10.57 28.90 0.46
C SER A 445 -10.11 28.56 -0.95
N THR A 446 -10.97 28.72 -1.94
CA THR A 446 -10.62 28.50 -3.35
C THR A 446 -9.57 29.50 -3.83
N LEU A 447 -9.68 30.77 -3.47
CA LEU A 447 -8.67 31.78 -3.77
C LEU A 447 -7.35 31.52 -3.03
N LEU A 448 -7.39 31.06 -1.78
CA LEU A 448 -6.19 30.67 -1.05
C LEU A 448 -5.44 29.52 -1.73
N VAL A 449 -6.16 28.54 -2.30
CA VAL A 449 -5.56 27.49 -3.14
C VAL A 449 -4.92 28.11 -4.37
N ALA A 450 -5.62 29.01 -5.08
CA ALA A 450 -5.04 29.70 -6.23
C ALA A 450 -3.71 30.40 -5.88
N ASP A 451 -3.70 31.25 -4.85
CA ASP A 451 -2.51 32.00 -4.41
C ASP A 451 -1.34 31.08 -4.05
N THR A 452 -1.62 30.00 -3.31
CA THR A 452 -0.62 29.00 -2.93
C THR A 452 0.06 28.36 -4.15
N PHE A 453 -0.75 28.05 -5.16
CA PHE A 453 -0.27 27.43 -6.39
C PHE A 453 0.42 28.42 -7.33
N PHE A 454 0.00 29.69 -7.34
CA PHE A 454 0.71 30.77 -8.02
C PHE A 454 2.11 30.97 -7.44
N VAL A 455 2.25 31.12 -6.12
CA VAL A 455 3.56 31.26 -5.45
C VAL A 455 4.45 30.05 -5.76
N SER A 456 3.88 28.85 -5.76
CA SER A 456 4.59 27.63 -6.12
C SER A 456 5.08 27.64 -7.58
N SER A 457 4.28 28.14 -8.52
CA SER A 457 4.67 28.28 -9.92
C SER A 457 5.83 29.27 -10.10
N VAL A 458 5.84 30.38 -9.37
CA VAL A 458 6.94 31.36 -9.38
C VAL A 458 8.23 30.73 -8.83
N PHE A 459 8.14 30.01 -7.71
CA PHE A 459 9.27 29.27 -7.14
C PHE A 459 9.86 28.27 -8.15
N LEU A 460 9.02 27.49 -8.84
CA LEU A 460 9.45 26.52 -9.84
C LEU A 460 10.06 27.21 -11.06
N GLY A 461 9.42 28.27 -11.57
CA GLY A 461 9.92 29.06 -12.70
C GLY A 461 11.30 29.64 -12.43
N TRP A 462 11.52 30.21 -11.23
CA TRP A 462 12.83 30.69 -10.79
C TRP A 462 13.88 29.58 -10.74
N ASN A 463 13.53 28.41 -10.20
CA ASN A 463 14.45 27.28 -10.12
C ASN A 463 14.77 26.70 -11.51
N ILE A 464 13.79 26.62 -12.41
CA ILE A 464 14.01 26.20 -13.81
C ILE A 464 14.92 27.20 -14.52
N TYR A 465 14.71 28.50 -14.35
CA TYR A 465 15.57 29.54 -14.90
C TYR A 465 17.01 29.44 -14.38
N LYS A 466 17.18 29.36 -13.05
CA LYS A 466 18.50 29.30 -12.41
C LYS A 466 19.26 28.02 -12.74
N LEU A 467 18.56 26.88 -12.80
CA LEU A 467 19.18 25.58 -13.02
C LEU A 467 19.32 25.27 -14.52
N GLY A 468 18.52 25.84 -15.40
CA GLY A 468 18.62 25.61 -16.86
C GLY A 468 18.71 24.13 -17.22
N SER A 469 19.70 23.76 -18.04
CA SER A 469 20.04 22.36 -18.37
C SER A 469 20.85 21.64 -17.28
N SER A 470 21.28 22.34 -16.22
CA SER A 470 22.03 21.77 -15.09
C SER A 470 21.14 21.06 -14.06
N TRP A 471 19.82 21.12 -14.18
CA TRP A 471 18.92 20.23 -13.44
C TRP A 471 19.12 18.79 -13.92
N THR A 472 20.07 18.11 -13.29
CA THR A 472 20.25 16.66 -13.43
C THR A 472 19.46 15.87 -12.40
N GLY A 473 18.58 16.55 -11.64
CA GLY A 473 17.80 15.99 -10.55
C GLY A 473 18.59 15.56 -9.31
N ILE A 474 19.93 15.64 -9.34
CA ILE A 474 20.84 15.26 -8.25
C ILE A 474 21.77 16.45 -7.95
N GLU A 475 22.02 16.72 -6.67
CA GLU A 475 22.99 17.75 -6.24
C GLU A 475 24.41 17.46 -6.77
N PRO A 476 25.21 18.51 -7.10
CA PRO A 476 26.60 18.35 -7.55
C PRO A 476 27.50 17.60 -6.55
N VAL A 477 27.14 17.59 -5.26
CA VAL A 477 27.92 16.93 -4.20
C VAL A 477 27.98 15.41 -4.40
N ALA A 478 26.98 14.78 -5.03
CA ALA A 478 27.00 13.35 -5.34
C ALA A 478 28.00 12.99 -6.46
N ARG A 479 28.39 13.94 -7.32
CA ARG A 479 29.41 13.67 -8.36
C ARG A 479 30.81 13.48 -7.80
N ALA A 480 31.09 13.99 -6.59
CA ALA A 480 32.38 13.79 -5.94
C ALA A 480 32.59 12.35 -5.42
N HIS A 481 31.52 11.54 -5.31
CA HIS A 481 31.56 10.18 -4.79
C HIS A 481 31.39 9.07 -5.85
N GLY A 482 31.54 9.39 -7.15
CA GLY A 482 31.68 8.36 -8.20
C GLY A 482 30.42 7.55 -8.49
N GLU A 483 29.22 8.10 -8.31
CA GLU A 483 27.98 7.41 -8.70
C GLU A 483 27.82 7.39 -10.23
N GLU A 484 28.14 6.25 -10.85
CA GLU A 484 27.82 5.97 -12.25
C GLU A 484 26.30 5.92 -12.48
N ARG A 485 25.90 6.40 -13.66
CA ARG A 485 24.51 6.40 -14.11
C ARG A 485 23.96 4.97 -14.10
N VAL A 486 22.99 4.69 -13.26
CA VAL A 486 22.09 3.55 -13.46
C VAL A 486 21.28 3.85 -14.73
N LYS A 487 21.64 3.21 -15.84
CA LYS A 487 20.85 3.24 -17.08
C LYS A 487 19.52 2.52 -16.81
N THR A 488 18.43 3.28 -16.77
CA THR A 488 17.07 2.74 -16.91
C THR A 488 16.92 2.07 -18.29
N ILE A 489 16.49 0.80 -18.32
CA ILE A 489 15.97 0.10 -19.50
C ILE A 489 14.47 0.36 -19.58
#